data_AF-A0A6C0KBB0-F1
#
_entry.id   AF-A0A6C0KBB0-F1
#
_cell.length_a   1.000
_cell.length_b   1.000
_cell.length_c   1.000
_cell.angle_alpha   90.00
_cell.angle_beta   90.00
_cell.angle_gamma   90.00
#
_symmetry.space_group_name_H-M   'P 1'
#
loop_
_entity.id
_entity.type
_entity.pdbx_description
1 polymer ?
#
loop_
_entity_poly.entity_id
_entity_poly.type
_entity_poly.pdbx_seq_one_letter_code
_entity_poly.pdbx_strand_id
1 'polypeptide(L)'
;MSSINYDLISEIIFTNDNIFSNINIDEAKVVSCLCKTAKENKNVKLSFDRDKAYEYNYKLFDALTQHIMYKKKEEYMKREELSRDFGEDYSITSQLDDIVCGLKYENNNVLYGFRELIVMEFKEFIYNYENSTRYDYDETRYNLDYCIQYNLAIIHLGFYEYYEAHTYDPKHFVLKPDSLYDFATAAIAAVAEAAD
;
A
#
# COMPACT_ATOMS: atom_id res chain seq x y z
N MET A 1 0.49 -33.63 -21.64
CA MET A 1 -0.95 -33.29 -21.64
C MET A 1 -1.09 -31.92 -22.25
N SER A 2 -1.94 -31.73 -23.28
CA SER A 2 -2.21 -30.40 -23.83
C SER A 2 -2.95 -29.58 -22.79
N SER A 3 -2.50 -28.34 -22.57
CA SER A 3 -3.20 -27.37 -21.72
C SER A 3 -4.59 -27.12 -22.29
N ILE A 4 -5.62 -27.19 -21.45
CA ILE A 4 -6.99 -26.86 -21.84
C ILE A 4 -7.01 -25.41 -22.34
N ASN A 5 -7.50 -25.21 -23.56
CA ASN A 5 -7.64 -23.89 -24.16
C ASN A 5 -8.92 -23.23 -23.64
N TYR A 6 -8.79 -22.49 -22.54
CA TYR A 6 -9.90 -21.80 -21.88
C TYR A 6 -10.57 -20.76 -22.78
N ASP A 7 -9.85 -20.14 -23.71
CA ASP A 7 -10.42 -19.15 -24.65
C ASP A 7 -11.49 -19.81 -25.54
N LEU A 8 -11.20 -21.02 -26.04
CA LEU A 8 -12.12 -21.80 -26.86
C LEU A 8 -13.36 -22.25 -26.07
N ILE A 9 -13.18 -22.57 -24.79
CA ILE A 9 -14.29 -22.98 -23.90
C ILE A 9 -15.20 -21.80 -23.61
N SER A 10 -14.64 -20.61 -23.31
CA SER A 10 -15.44 -19.41 -23.13
C SER A 10 -16.22 -19.05 -24.39
N GLU A 11 -15.61 -19.14 -25.58
CA GLU A 11 -16.30 -18.88 -26.84
C GLU A 11 -17.48 -19.85 -27.05
N ILE A 12 -17.31 -21.15 -26.77
CA ILE A 12 -18.39 -22.13 -26.87
C ILE A 12 -19.54 -21.83 -25.89
N ILE A 13 -19.23 -21.44 -24.65
CA ILE A 13 -20.23 -21.11 -23.61
C ILE A 13 -21.00 -19.83 -23.98
N PHE A 14 -20.29 -18.77 -24.36
CA PHE A 14 -20.91 -17.49 -24.72
C PHE A 14 -21.76 -17.57 -26.00
N THR A 15 -21.44 -18.48 -26.92
CA THR A 15 -22.17 -18.62 -28.20
C THR A 15 -23.40 -19.54 -28.08
N ASN A 16 -23.44 -20.47 -27.10
CA ASN A 16 -24.50 -21.47 -27.00
C ASN A 16 -25.46 -21.29 -25.81
N ASP A 17 -25.16 -20.40 -24.86
CA ASP A 17 -26.06 -20.13 -23.75
C ASP A 17 -27.07 -19.03 -24.14
N ASN A 18 -28.36 -19.38 -24.15
CA ASN A 18 -29.45 -18.46 -24.48
C ASN A 18 -29.50 -17.23 -23.55
N ILE A 19 -28.87 -17.30 -22.38
CA ILE A 19 -28.69 -16.17 -21.45
C ILE A 19 -27.86 -15.04 -22.11
N PHE A 20 -26.96 -15.36 -23.04
CA PHE A 20 -26.10 -14.40 -23.74
C PHE A 20 -26.59 -14.04 -25.14
N SER A 21 -27.79 -14.49 -25.55
CA SER A 21 -28.39 -14.19 -26.85
C SER A 21 -28.62 -12.69 -27.13
N ASN A 22 -28.65 -11.87 -26.06
CA ASN A 22 -28.77 -10.41 -26.13
C ASN A 22 -27.42 -9.67 -26.00
N ILE A 23 -26.30 -10.39 -25.89
CA ILE A 23 -24.97 -9.75 -25.87
C ILE A 23 -24.58 -9.41 -27.31
N ASN A 24 -24.33 -8.12 -27.54
CA ASN A 24 -23.74 -7.67 -28.78
C ASN A 24 -22.30 -8.23 -28.88
N ILE A 25 -22.12 -9.23 -29.74
CA ILE A 25 -20.85 -9.95 -29.91
C ILE A 25 -19.70 -9.01 -30.30
N ASP A 26 -19.99 -7.98 -31.10
CA ASP A 26 -18.97 -7.02 -31.55
C ASP A 26 -18.51 -6.12 -30.39
N GLU A 27 -19.46 -5.65 -29.55
CA GLU A 27 -19.12 -4.91 -28.33
C GLU A 27 -18.35 -5.80 -27.34
N ALA A 28 -18.75 -7.05 -27.15
CA ALA A 28 -18.05 -7.98 -26.26
C ALA A 28 -16.60 -8.26 -26.73
N LYS A 29 -16.37 -8.40 -28.04
CA LYS A 29 -15.03 -8.54 -28.61
C LYS A 29 -14.18 -7.29 -28.41
N VAL A 30 -14.76 -6.10 -28.58
CA VAL A 30 -14.08 -4.83 -28.32
C VAL A 30 -13.70 -4.72 -26.83
N VAL A 31 -14.64 -5.01 -25.92
CA VAL A 31 -14.39 -5.01 -24.47
C VAL A 31 -13.30 -6.03 -24.12
N SER A 32 -13.36 -7.25 -24.64
CA SER A 32 -12.34 -8.28 -24.42
C SER A 32 -10.96 -7.84 -24.92
N CYS A 33 -10.89 -7.23 -26.10
CA CYS A 33 -9.64 -6.70 -26.67
C CYS A 33 -9.09 -5.56 -25.82
N LEU A 34 -9.94 -4.64 -25.37
CA LEU A 34 -9.57 -3.55 -24.45
C LEU A 34 -9.08 -4.09 -23.11
N CYS A 35 -9.75 -5.09 -22.53
CA CYS A 35 -9.33 -5.76 -21.31
C CYS A 35 -7.98 -6.47 -21.47
N LYS A 36 -7.76 -7.15 -22.60
CA LYS A 36 -6.49 -7.81 -22.91
C LYS A 36 -5.35 -6.80 -23.07
N THR A 37 -5.62 -5.70 -23.77
CA THR A 37 -4.66 -4.60 -23.98
C THR A 37 -4.37 -3.88 -22.66
N ALA A 38 -5.38 -3.66 -21.81
CA ALA A 38 -5.21 -3.10 -20.48
C ALA A 38 -4.40 -4.02 -19.57
N LYS A 39 -4.60 -5.34 -19.67
CA LYS A 39 -3.80 -6.36 -18.95
C LYS A 39 -2.33 -6.39 -19.39
N GLU A 40 -2.01 -5.88 -20.57
CA GLU A 40 -0.63 -5.76 -21.07
C GLU A 40 -0.05 -4.34 -20.87
N ASN A 41 -0.91 -3.37 -20.56
CA ASN A 41 -0.52 -1.98 -20.34
C ASN A 41 0.29 -1.83 -19.03
N LYS A 42 1.54 -1.40 -19.18
CA LYS A 42 2.47 -1.22 -18.06
C LYS A 42 1.97 -0.20 -17.03
N ASN A 43 1.33 0.89 -17.48
CA ASN A 43 0.84 1.94 -16.60
C ASN A 43 -0.32 1.45 -15.74
N VAL A 44 -1.23 0.66 -16.33
CA VAL A 44 -2.34 0.04 -15.59
C VAL A 44 -1.82 -0.93 -14.54
N LYS A 45 -0.83 -1.77 -14.87
CA LYS A 45 -0.18 -2.67 -13.89
C LYS A 45 0.49 -1.90 -12.76
N LEU A 46 1.23 -0.86 -13.10
CA LEU A 46 1.88 0.00 -12.10
C LEU A 46 0.86 0.67 -11.17
N SER A 47 -0.33 1.01 -11.67
CA SER A 47 -1.42 1.52 -10.82
C SER A 47 -1.84 0.48 -9.77
N PHE A 48 -2.10 -0.76 -10.20
CA PHE A 48 -2.46 -1.83 -9.27
C PHE A 48 -1.34 -2.15 -8.27
N ASP A 49 -0.09 -2.13 -8.72
CA ASP A 49 1.07 -2.35 -7.85
C ASP A 49 1.18 -1.24 -6.79
N ARG A 50 0.90 0.03 -7.17
CA ARG A 50 0.87 1.16 -6.23
C ARG A 50 -0.25 1.02 -5.22
N ASP A 51 -1.47 0.69 -5.65
CA ASP A 51 -2.60 0.52 -4.75
C ASP A 51 -2.34 -0.58 -3.71
N LYS A 52 -1.72 -1.69 -4.13
CA LYS A 52 -1.27 -2.74 -3.22
C LYS A 52 -0.21 -2.25 -2.24
N ALA A 53 0.76 -1.48 -2.69
CA ALA A 53 1.78 -0.91 -1.80
C ALA A 53 1.15 -0.04 -0.71
N TYR A 54 0.15 0.78 -1.07
CA TYR A 54 -0.65 1.54 -0.11
C TYR A 54 -1.43 0.63 0.84
N GLU A 55 -2.05 -0.46 0.35
CA GLU A 55 -2.76 -1.41 1.21
C GLU A 55 -1.85 -1.99 2.29
N TYR A 56 -0.63 -2.40 1.94
CA TYR A 56 0.36 -2.87 2.91
C TYR A 56 0.80 -1.76 3.87
N ASN A 57 0.98 -0.52 3.39
CA ASN A 57 1.31 0.61 4.26
C ASN A 57 0.20 0.90 5.27
N TYR A 58 -1.07 0.86 4.84
CA TYR A 58 -2.21 1.03 5.73
C TYR A 58 -2.31 -0.10 6.77
N LYS A 59 -2.03 -1.35 6.39
CA LYS A 59 -1.98 -2.47 7.34
C LYS A 59 -0.89 -2.26 8.39
N LEU A 60 0.28 -1.77 7.98
CA LEU A 60 1.34 -1.41 8.93
C LEU A 60 0.85 -0.32 9.88
N PHE A 61 0.35 0.80 9.35
CA PHE A 61 -0.11 1.93 10.15
C PHE A 61 -1.17 1.50 11.18
N ASP A 62 -2.14 0.67 10.78
CA ASP A 62 -3.17 0.13 11.67
C ASP A 62 -2.56 -0.75 12.77
N ALA A 63 -1.62 -1.63 12.42
CA ALA A 63 -0.89 -2.45 13.40
C ALA A 63 -0.13 -1.58 14.43
N LEU A 64 0.58 -0.54 13.97
CA LEU A 64 1.27 0.41 14.85
C LEU A 64 0.29 1.12 15.77
N THR A 65 -0.83 1.60 15.23
CA THR A 65 -1.88 2.32 15.95
C THR A 65 -2.49 1.44 17.04
N GLN A 66 -2.85 0.20 16.70
CA GLN A 66 -3.43 -0.76 17.64
C GLN A 66 -2.46 -1.07 18.78
N HIS A 67 -1.16 -1.23 18.48
CA HIS A 67 -0.14 -1.45 19.51
C HIS A 67 -0.04 -0.25 20.48
N ILE A 68 0.03 0.98 19.94
CA ILE A 68 0.10 2.20 20.75
C ILE A 68 -1.15 2.34 21.65
N MET A 69 -2.34 2.11 21.09
CA MET A 69 -3.60 2.17 21.83
C MET A 69 -3.67 1.10 22.93
N TYR A 70 -3.24 -0.13 22.62
CA TYR A 70 -3.16 -1.21 23.59
C TYR A 70 -2.25 -0.84 24.76
N LYS A 71 -1.05 -0.29 24.50
CA LYS A 71 -0.11 0.12 25.55
C LYS A 71 -0.67 1.24 26.42
N LYS A 72 -1.30 2.26 25.83
CA LYS A 72 -1.96 3.34 26.57
C LYS A 72 -3.09 2.81 27.46
N LYS A 73 -3.88 1.86 26.96
CA LYS A 73 -4.93 1.19 27.74
C LYS A 73 -4.33 0.38 28.89
N GLU A 74 -3.26 -0.38 28.65
CA GLU A 74 -2.57 -1.16 29.67
C GLU A 74 -2.05 -0.27 30.81
N GLU A 75 -1.41 0.86 30.48
CA GLU A 75 -0.95 1.85 31.45
C GLU A 75 -2.09 2.45 32.28
N TYR A 76 -3.19 2.82 31.63
CA TYR A 76 -4.38 3.34 32.30
C TYR A 76 -4.96 2.32 33.28
N MET A 77 -5.19 1.09 32.83
CA MET A 77 -5.76 0.03 33.68
C MET A 77 -4.86 -0.27 34.88
N LYS A 78 -3.54 -0.24 34.69
CA LYS A 78 -2.56 -0.40 35.78
C LYS A 78 -2.63 0.75 36.79
N ARG A 79 -2.82 1.99 36.32
CA ARG A 79 -2.96 3.17 37.19
C ARG A 79 -4.25 3.14 38.01
N GLU A 80 -5.34 2.66 37.42
CA GLU A 80 -6.65 2.58 38.06
C GLU A 80 -6.87 1.27 38.84
N GLU A 81 -5.84 0.42 38.97
CA GLU A 81 -5.90 -0.90 39.65
C GLU A 81 -7.01 -1.83 39.12
N LEU A 82 -7.33 -1.71 37.82
CA LEU A 82 -8.36 -2.51 37.16
C LEU A 82 -7.81 -3.89 36.75
N SER A 83 -8.66 -4.92 36.83
CA SER A 83 -8.29 -6.32 36.49
C SER A 83 -7.78 -6.44 35.04
N ARG A 84 -6.73 -7.26 34.86
CA ARG A 84 -6.05 -7.51 33.57
C ARG A 84 -6.51 -8.82 32.96
N ASP A 85 -7.70 -8.85 32.38
CA ASP A 85 -8.06 -9.93 31.45
C ASP A 85 -7.95 -9.40 30.02
N PHE A 86 -6.75 -9.49 29.43
CA PHE A 86 -6.54 -9.26 28.00
C PHE A 86 -5.92 -10.53 27.40
N GLY A 87 -6.75 -11.34 26.75
CA GLY A 87 -6.34 -12.59 26.09
C GLY A 87 -5.83 -12.42 24.65
N GLU A 88 -5.66 -11.18 24.18
CA GLU A 88 -5.26 -10.88 22.81
C GLU A 88 -3.81 -10.36 22.77
N ASP A 89 -2.99 -11.00 21.93
CA ASP A 89 -1.61 -10.59 21.67
C ASP A 89 -1.59 -9.46 20.64
N TYR A 90 -1.29 -8.25 21.12
CA TYR A 90 -1.09 -7.05 20.30
C TYR A 90 0.41 -6.75 20.09
N SER A 91 1.28 -7.76 20.14
CA SER A 91 2.69 -7.56 19.84
C SER A 91 2.88 -7.04 18.42
N ILE A 92 3.62 -5.95 18.29
CA ILE A 92 3.97 -5.39 16.98
C ILE A 92 4.68 -6.41 16.08
N THR A 93 5.50 -7.29 16.65
CA THR A 93 6.30 -8.25 15.88
C THR A 93 5.44 -9.33 15.23
N SER A 94 4.38 -9.82 15.90
CA SER A 94 3.48 -10.82 15.32
C SER A 94 2.63 -10.22 14.20
N GLN A 95 2.17 -8.97 14.38
CA GLN A 95 1.44 -8.26 13.32
C GLN A 95 2.34 -7.91 12.12
N LEU A 96 3.62 -7.63 12.35
CA LEU A 96 4.61 -7.43 11.29
C LEU A 96 4.89 -8.72 10.50
N ASP A 97 4.94 -9.88 11.17
CA ASP A 97 5.18 -11.17 10.50
C ASP A 97 4.08 -11.48 9.46
N ASP A 98 2.83 -11.14 9.75
CA ASP A 98 1.71 -11.30 8.81
C ASP A 98 1.88 -10.43 7.55
N ILE A 99 2.29 -9.17 7.74
CA ILE A 99 2.60 -8.24 6.64
C ILE A 99 3.77 -8.80 5.80
N VAL A 100 4.85 -9.25 6.45
CA VAL A 100 6.01 -9.86 5.79
C VAL A 100 5.61 -11.12 5.02
N CYS A 101 4.71 -11.94 5.56
CA CYS A 101 4.22 -13.13 4.87
C CYS A 101 3.43 -12.77 3.60
N GLY A 102 2.60 -11.72 3.63
CA GLY A 102 1.90 -11.24 2.45
C GLY A 102 2.85 -10.74 1.36
N LEU A 103 3.84 -9.92 1.74
CA LEU A 103 4.81 -9.32 0.82
C LEU A 103 5.64 -10.35 0.03
N LYS A 104 5.87 -11.56 0.57
CA LYS A 104 6.61 -12.63 -0.12
C LYS A 104 5.99 -13.06 -1.46
N TYR A 105 4.69 -12.81 -1.64
CA TYR A 105 3.97 -13.18 -2.86
C TYR A 105 3.82 -12.02 -3.85
N GLU A 106 4.35 -10.85 -3.52
CA GLU A 106 4.22 -9.65 -4.33
C GLU A 106 5.41 -9.44 -5.26
N ASN A 107 5.22 -8.58 -6.26
CA ASN A 107 6.28 -8.21 -7.20
C ASN A 107 7.15 -7.04 -6.66
N ASN A 108 8.30 -6.83 -7.30
CA ASN A 108 9.26 -5.81 -6.89
C ASN A 108 8.69 -4.38 -6.86
N ASN A 109 7.73 -4.03 -7.73
CA ASN A 109 7.14 -2.68 -7.71
C ASN A 109 6.35 -2.45 -6.41
N VAL A 110 5.59 -3.45 -5.97
CA VAL A 110 4.87 -3.40 -4.69
C VAL A 110 5.85 -3.29 -3.54
N LEU A 111 6.92 -4.10 -3.54
CA LEU A 111 7.95 -4.09 -2.49
C LEU A 111 8.67 -2.75 -2.39
N TYR A 112 9.08 -2.17 -3.53
CA TYR A 112 9.76 -0.87 -3.55
C TYR A 112 8.82 0.27 -3.18
N GLY A 113 7.58 0.24 -3.68
CA GLY A 113 6.55 1.22 -3.32
C GLY A 113 6.24 1.19 -1.82
N PHE A 114 6.10 -0.01 -1.25
CA PHE A 114 5.87 -0.19 0.18
C PHE A 114 7.04 0.35 1.02
N ARG A 115 8.29 -0.02 0.68
CA ARG A 115 9.48 0.50 1.36
C ARG A 115 9.53 2.03 1.33
N GLU A 116 9.26 2.63 0.17
CA GLU A 116 9.26 4.08 0.01
C GLU A 116 8.21 4.75 0.90
N LEU A 117 6.97 4.24 0.91
CA LEU A 117 5.87 4.78 1.71
C LEU A 117 6.20 4.78 3.21
N ILE A 118 6.69 3.67 3.75
CA ILE A 118 7.03 3.56 5.17
C ILE A 118 8.13 4.55 5.54
N VAL A 119 9.16 4.66 4.71
CA VAL A 119 10.32 5.52 4.99
C VAL A 119 9.92 6.99 4.94
N MET A 120 9.08 7.37 3.98
CA MET A 120 8.51 8.71 3.86
C MET A 120 7.65 9.06 5.08
N GLU A 121 6.73 8.18 5.47
CA GLU A 121 5.83 8.38 6.60
C GLU A 121 6.62 8.46 7.92
N PHE A 122 7.64 7.61 8.08
CA PHE A 122 8.54 7.71 9.24
C PHE A 122 9.27 9.05 9.30
N LYS A 123 9.81 9.54 8.17
CA LYS A 123 10.47 10.85 8.11
C LYS A 123 9.49 12.00 8.37
N GLU A 124 8.24 11.87 7.94
CA GLU A 124 7.18 12.84 8.26
C GLU A 124 6.89 12.87 9.76
N PHE A 125 6.79 11.72 10.43
CA PHE A 125 6.64 11.67 11.89
C PHE A 125 7.82 12.29 12.63
N ILE A 126 9.05 12.04 12.18
CA ILE A 126 10.26 12.68 12.73
C ILE A 126 10.18 14.20 12.55
N TYR A 127 9.89 14.66 11.33
CA TYR A 127 9.76 16.08 11.03
C TYR A 127 8.69 16.74 11.91
N ASN A 128 7.51 16.13 12.03
CA ASN A 128 6.42 16.65 12.86
C ASN A 128 6.81 16.66 14.34
N TYR A 129 7.50 15.63 14.84
CA TYR A 129 8.02 15.61 16.21
C TYR A 129 9.03 16.74 16.46
N GLU A 130 9.99 16.94 15.56
CA GLU A 130 11.02 17.97 15.67
C GLU A 130 10.46 19.40 15.60
N ASN A 131 9.37 19.59 14.83
CA ASN A 131 8.71 20.88 14.65
C ASN A 131 7.48 21.09 15.54
N SER A 132 7.10 20.09 16.35
CA SER A 132 6.02 20.22 17.32
C SER A 132 6.38 21.35 18.30
N THR A 133 5.49 22.32 18.46
CA THR A 133 5.77 23.42 19.40
C THR A 133 5.76 22.89 20.82
N ARG A 134 6.59 23.49 21.69
CA ARG A 134 6.71 23.10 23.10
C ARG A 134 5.41 23.19 23.91
N TYR A 135 4.36 23.77 23.32
CA TYR A 135 3.03 23.96 23.92
C TYR A 135 2.00 22.93 23.46
N ASP A 136 2.30 22.13 22.43
CA ASP A 136 1.43 21.03 21.98
C ASP A 136 1.98 19.69 22.46
N TYR A 137 1.73 19.40 23.75
CA TYR A 137 2.19 18.18 24.41
C TYR A 137 1.57 16.92 23.80
N ASP A 138 0.30 17.01 23.37
CA ASP A 138 -0.42 15.87 22.82
C ASP A 138 0.09 15.53 21.42
N GLU A 139 0.33 16.53 20.57
CA GLU A 139 0.93 16.34 19.25
C GLU A 139 2.38 15.84 19.35
N THR A 140 3.17 16.40 20.28
CA THR A 140 4.56 15.93 20.51
C THR A 140 4.58 14.46 20.92
N ARG A 141 3.71 14.07 21.86
CA ARG A 141 3.64 12.68 22.35
C ARG A 141 3.10 11.73 21.29
N TYR A 142 2.11 12.17 20.52
CA TYR A 142 1.57 11.43 19.38
C TYR A 142 2.68 11.11 18.38
N ASN A 143 3.40 12.11 17.87
CA ASN A 143 4.45 11.89 16.88
C ASN A 143 5.61 11.04 17.46
N LEU A 144 5.97 11.22 18.72
CA LEU A 144 7.00 10.42 19.38
C LEU A 144 6.63 8.93 19.46
N ASP A 145 5.37 8.61 19.82
CA ASP A 145 4.89 7.23 19.88
C ASP A 145 5.05 6.54 18.52
N TYR A 146 4.65 7.21 17.43
CA TYR A 146 4.82 6.69 16.07
C TYR A 146 6.28 6.61 15.64
N CYS A 147 7.13 7.59 15.97
CA CYS A 147 8.57 7.52 15.68
C CYS A 147 9.20 6.26 16.26
N ILE A 148 8.86 5.90 17.50
CA ILE A 148 9.37 4.70 18.16
C ILE A 148 8.91 3.44 17.42
N GLN A 149 7.62 3.35 17.07
CA GLN A 149 7.07 2.16 16.42
C GLN A 149 7.55 1.99 14.97
N TYR A 150 7.61 3.09 14.20
CA TYR A 150 8.18 3.07 12.84
C TYR A 150 9.65 2.69 12.84
N ASN A 151 10.44 3.17 13.81
CA ASN A 151 11.85 2.76 13.92
C ASN A 151 11.99 1.24 14.11
N LEU A 152 11.15 0.64 14.96
CA LEU A 152 11.11 -0.82 15.12
C LEU A 152 10.73 -1.54 13.83
N ALA A 153 9.70 -1.05 13.12
CA ALA A 153 9.27 -1.61 11.86
C ALA A 153 10.36 -1.52 10.77
N ILE A 154 11.02 -0.36 10.63
CA ILE A 154 12.12 -0.12 9.68
C ILE A 154 13.28 -1.08 9.94
N ILE A 155 13.67 -1.27 11.20
CA ILE A 155 14.74 -2.21 11.57
C ILE A 155 14.32 -3.65 11.26
N HIS A 156 13.10 -4.04 11.65
CA HIS A 156 12.59 -5.39 11.45
C HIS A 156 12.46 -5.76 9.97
N LEU A 157 12.01 -4.82 9.13
CA LEU A 157 11.86 -5.00 7.68
C LEU A 157 13.21 -4.89 6.93
N GLY A 158 14.30 -4.51 7.61
CA GLY A 158 15.61 -4.34 7.00
C GLY A 158 15.73 -3.09 6.12
N PHE A 159 14.94 -2.05 6.40
CA PHE A 159 14.88 -0.82 5.61
C PHE A 159 15.79 0.30 6.15
N TYR A 160 16.54 0.04 7.22
CA TYR A 160 17.35 1.05 7.92
C TYR A 160 18.37 1.74 7.01
N GLU A 161 19.15 0.98 6.23
CA GLU A 161 20.13 1.56 5.29
C GLU A 161 19.47 2.45 4.23
N TYR A 162 18.28 2.05 3.75
CA TYR A 162 17.52 2.85 2.79
C TYR A 162 17.03 4.14 3.44
N TYR A 163 16.47 4.07 4.63
CA TYR A 163 16.03 5.23 5.41
C TYR A 163 17.15 6.26 5.62
N GLU A 164 18.34 5.80 6.02
CA GLU A 164 19.51 6.67 6.28
C GLU A 164 19.96 7.42 5.02
N ALA A 165 19.96 6.75 3.86
CA ALA A 165 20.38 7.34 2.59
C ALA A 165 19.28 8.16 1.89
N HIS A 166 18.03 8.00 2.29
CA HIS A 166 16.87 8.62 1.64
C HIS A 166 16.74 10.09 2.04
N THR A 167 16.41 10.97 1.09
CA THR A 167 16.17 12.39 1.39
C THR A 167 14.65 12.62 1.39
N TYR A 168 14.10 13.14 2.49
CA TYR A 168 12.68 13.46 2.54
C TYR A 168 12.35 14.48 1.44
N ASP A 169 11.52 14.09 0.49
CA ASP A 169 10.96 14.97 -0.53
C ASP A 169 9.43 14.86 -0.48
N PRO A 170 8.73 15.86 0.08
CA PRO A 170 7.27 15.85 0.17
C PRO A 170 6.59 15.87 -1.21
N LYS A 171 7.32 16.14 -2.30
CA LYS A 171 6.82 16.07 -3.67
C LYS A 171 7.01 14.70 -4.32
N HIS A 172 7.79 13.79 -3.72
CA HIS A 172 8.12 12.49 -4.30
C HIS A 172 6.91 11.55 -4.43
N PHE A 173 5.81 11.86 -3.74
CA PHE A 173 4.59 11.04 -3.75
C PHE A 173 3.34 11.75 -4.24
N VAL A 174 3.47 12.83 -5.02
CA VAL A 174 2.39 13.17 -5.95
C VAL A 174 2.56 12.27 -7.16
N LEU A 175 1.84 11.15 -7.15
CA LEU A 175 1.15 10.59 -8.31
C LEU A 175 0.47 9.29 -7.84
N LYS A 176 -0.51 9.44 -6.94
CA LYS A 176 -1.79 8.79 -7.22
C LYS A 176 -2.33 9.52 -8.45
N PRO A 177 -2.36 8.91 -9.64
CA PRO A 177 -3.31 9.34 -10.63
C PRO A 177 -4.67 8.96 -10.06
N ASP A 178 -5.36 9.91 -9.45
CA ASP A 178 -6.72 9.71 -8.95
C ASP A 178 -7.68 9.39 -10.12
N SER A 179 -7.22 9.57 -11.36
CA SER A 179 -7.92 9.18 -12.58
C SER A 179 -7.00 8.59 -13.66
N LEU A 180 -7.57 7.78 -14.55
CA LEU A 180 -6.94 7.28 -15.78
C LEU A 180 -6.37 8.39 -16.67
N TYR A 181 -6.85 9.63 -16.50
CA TYR A 181 -6.45 10.82 -17.25
C TYR A 181 -5.13 11.43 -16.76
N ASP A 182 -4.75 11.21 -15.50
CA ASP A 182 -3.49 11.73 -14.95
C ASP A 182 -2.28 10.99 -15.54
N PHE A 183 -2.48 9.76 -16.03
CA PHE A 183 -1.46 9.02 -16.81
C PHE A 183 -1.19 9.62 -18.19
N ALA A 184 -2.20 10.20 -18.84
CA ALA A 184 -2.03 10.83 -20.15
C ALA A 184 -1.16 12.09 -20.03
N THR A 185 -1.36 12.87 -18.97
CA THR A 185 -0.65 14.12 -18.72
C THR A 185 0.82 13.89 -18.36
N ALA A 186 1.13 12.88 -17.52
CA ALA A 186 2.50 12.53 -17.15
C ALA A 186 3.30 11.95 -18.33
N ALA A 187 2.66 11.15 -19.20
CA ALA A 187 3.30 10.64 -20.41
C ALA A 187 3.61 11.75 -21.42
N ILE A 188 2.75 12.77 -21.53
CA ILE A 188 2.98 13.94 -22.39
C ILE A 188 4.14 14.80 -21.85
N ALA A 189 4.23 14.99 -20.53
CA ALA A 189 5.32 15.74 -19.90
C ALA A 189 6.68 15.05 -20.07
N ALA A 190 6.75 13.73 -19.88
CA ALA A 190 8.00 12.98 -20.07
C ALA A 190 8.49 12.94 -21.53
N VAL A 191 7.58 13.01 -22.50
CA VAL A 191 7.92 13.11 -23.93
C VAL A 191 8.39 14.53 -24.29
N ALA A 192 7.88 15.55 -23.60
CA ALA A 192 8.33 16.93 -23.79
C ALA A 192 9.73 17.17 -23.21
N GLU A 193 10.04 16.63 -22.03
CA GLU A 193 11.38 16.73 -21.42
C GLU A 193 12.45 15.90 -22.12
N ALA A 194 12.07 14.83 -22.83
CA ALA A 194 13.00 14.04 -23.65
C ALA A 194 13.23 14.62 -25.05
N ALA A 195 12.53 15.70 -25.40
CA ALA A 195 12.60 16.37 -26.70
C ALA A 195 13.36 17.71 -26.67
N ASP A 196 13.82 18.15 -25.48
CA ASP A 196 14.80 19.23 -25.28
C ASP A 196 16.23 18.66 -25.07
#